data_AF-A0A6A7FTU8-F1
#
_entry.id   AF-A0A6A7FTU8-F1
#
_cell.length_a   1.000
_cell.length_b   1.000
_cell.length_c   1.000
_cell.angle_alpha   90.00
_cell.angle_beta   90.00
_cell.angle_gamma   90.00
#
_symmetry.space_group_name_H-M   'P 1'
#
loop_
_entity.id
_entity.type
_entity.pdbx_description
1 polymer ?
#
loop_
_entity_poly.entity_id
_entity_poly.type
_entity_poly.pdbx_seq_one_letter_code
_entity_poly.pdbx_strand_id
1 'polypeptide(L)'
;GPPPTIGHPSGLCSPRDIGTLLPPSLGTSPHLALLGKRMGTDDFASQEAKKIRPALQAIRALKDEPVPEGYYRFRFNEDCQYPHCGYREHQTHFHCMRKDCGYSFCDKTRFVQHTARHDRLDTLMGGDFQQYRSNVSCGRSDCVYASMVGRQQNKASHFHCMKCDFVCTDTNKVVAHRRQHQKRDSINAAGFEKFTPSQSCGVQGCNHNQKQTHYHCLKCNYSVLGLSQMSAHKFRHLD
;
A
#
# COMPACT_ATOMS: atom_id res chain seq x y z
N GLY A 1 -32.04 -0.18 39.35
CA GLY A 1 -32.01 -1.58 38.93
C GLY A 1 -31.09 -1.71 37.72
N PRO A 2 -30.14 -2.66 37.71
CA PRO A 2 -29.24 -2.88 36.58
C PRO A 2 -29.85 -3.84 35.54
N PRO A 3 -29.44 -3.76 34.26
CA PRO A 3 -29.59 -4.85 33.29
C PRO A 3 -28.21 -5.29 32.72
N PRO A 4 -28.08 -6.40 31.94
CA PRO A 4 -27.48 -7.63 32.43
C PRO A 4 -26.18 -8.05 31.71
N THR A 5 -25.53 -9.05 32.30
CA THR A 5 -24.31 -9.74 31.88
C THR A 5 -24.56 -10.85 30.86
N ILE A 6 -23.88 -10.82 29.69
CA ILE A 6 -23.63 -11.95 28.77
C ILE A 6 -22.40 -11.51 27.93
N GLY A 7 -21.33 -12.25 27.63
CA GLY A 7 -20.94 -13.65 27.73
C GLY A 7 -19.82 -13.86 26.68
N HIS A 8 -18.63 -14.30 27.11
CA HIS A 8 -17.53 -14.68 26.21
C HIS A 8 -17.89 -15.92 25.36
N PRO A 9 -17.18 -16.17 24.25
CA PRO A 9 -16.29 -17.32 24.30
C PRO A 9 -14.94 -17.14 23.59
N SER A 10 -13.92 -17.72 24.25
CA SER A 10 -12.61 -18.07 23.73
C SER A 10 -12.70 -19.28 22.79
N GLY A 11 -11.91 -19.29 21.72
CA GLY A 11 -11.80 -20.42 20.79
C GLY A 11 -10.40 -20.50 20.20
N LEU A 12 -9.53 -21.24 20.90
CA LEU A 12 -8.20 -21.65 20.48
C LEU A 12 -8.29 -22.62 19.30
N CYS A 13 -7.38 -22.51 18.32
CA CYS A 13 -7.20 -23.53 17.30
C CYS A 13 -5.70 -23.85 17.16
N SER A 14 -5.34 -25.10 17.48
CA SER A 14 -4.04 -25.73 17.22
C SER A 14 -4.22 -26.83 16.17
N PRO A 15 -3.15 -27.19 15.42
CA PRO A 15 -3.25 -28.07 14.26
C PRO A 15 -3.09 -29.55 14.62
N ARG A 16 -3.71 -30.44 13.84
CA ARG A 16 -3.40 -31.88 13.79
C ARG A 16 -3.35 -32.37 12.35
N ASP A 17 -2.24 -33.02 12.04
CA ASP A 17 -1.97 -33.88 10.88
C ASP A 17 -2.87 -35.12 10.82
N ILE A 18 -3.12 -35.61 9.60
CA ILE A 18 -3.48 -36.96 9.08
C ILE A 18 -3.89 -36.66 7.62
N GLY A 19 -3.46 -37.30 6.53
CA GLY A 19 -2.90 -38.61 6.26
C GLY A 19 -3.20 -38.89 4.78
N THR A 20 -2.23 -39.49 4.11
CA THR A 20 -2.11 -40.00 2.73
C THR A 20 -3.39 -40.59 2.10
N LEU A 21 -3.53 -40.55 0.75
CA LEU A 21 -3.81 -41.71 -0.14
C LEU A 21 -3.86 -41.32 -1.65
N LEU A 22 -3.15 -42.12 -2.46
CA LEU A 22 -3.04 -42.24 -3.95
C LEU A 22 -4.32 -42.85 -4.60
N PRO A 23 -4.50 -43.09 -5.94
CA PRO A 23 -3.57 -43.74 -6.94
C PRO A 23 -3.84 -43.37 -8.45
N PRO A 24 -3.56 -44.16 -9.53
CA PRO A 24 -2.67 -45.34 -9.77
C PRO A 24 -1.77 -45.32 -11.07
N SER A 25 -0.80 -46.27 -11.08
CA SER A 25 -0.29 -47.18 -12.15
C SER A 25 0.27 -46.73 -13.52
N LEU A 26 1.46 -47.25 -13.87
CA LEU A 26 1.78 -48.22 -14.96
C LEU A 26 3.30 -48.52 -14.97
N GLY A 27 3.74 -49.78 -14.73
CA GLY A 27 4.30 -50.72 -15.73
C GLY A 27 5.75 -50.35 -16.10
N THR A 28 6.82 -51.14 -15.95
CA THR A 28 7.08 -52.55 -16.27
C THR A 28 8.42 -53.00 -15.63
N SER A 29 8.56 -54.29 -15.34
CA SER A 29 9.81 -55.02 -15.01
C SER A 29 10.15 -55.94 -16.22
N PRO A 30 11.31 -56.64 -16.39
CA PRO A 30 12.15 -57.26 -15.35
C PRO A 30 13.69 -57.46 -15.64
N HIS A 31 14.36 -58.11 -14.67
CA HIS A 31 15.40 -59.16 -14.82
C HIS A 31 16.91 -58.80 -14.91
N LEU A 32 17.69 -59.10 -13.86
CA LEU A 32 18.61 -60.26 -13.76
C LEU A 32 19.61 -60.08 -12.59
N ALA A 33 19.80 -61.16 -11.82
CA ALA A 33 20.72 -61.28 -10.69
C ALA A 33 22.21 -61.35 -11.12
N LEU A 34 23.15 -61.10 -10.18
CA LEU A 34 24.01 -62.13 -9.56
C LEU A 34 25.40 -61.59 -9.11
N LEU A 35 25.85 -62.11 -7.95
CA LEU A 35 27.18 -62.04 -7.29
C LEU A 35 27.60 -60.68 -6.70
N GLY A 36 27.97 -60.53 -5.42
CA GLY A 36 28.45 -61.48 -4.42
C GLY A 36 29.94 -61.20 -4.12
N LYS A 37 30.22 -60.45 -3.04
CA LYS A 37 31.41 -60.61 -2.16
C LYS A 37 31.33 -59.64 -0.98
N ARG A 38 31.66 -60.17 0.20
CA ARG A 38 31.66 -59.52 1.51
C ARG A 38 33.09 -59.14 1.92
N MET A 39 33.16 -58.25 2.91
CA MET A 39 34.21 -58.00 3.92
C MET A 39 35.14 -56.80 3.69
N GLY A 40 35.21 -55.93 4.72
CA GLY A 40 36.15 -54.82 4.87
C GLY A 40 35.58 -53.70 5.74
N THR A 41 35.71 -53.83 7.06
CA THR A 41 35.40 -52.81 8.07
C THR A 41 36.49 -51.74 8.13
N ASP A 42 36.02 -50.51 8.37
CA ASP A 42 36.69 -49.37 9.02
C ASP A 42 37.72 -48.49 8.29
N ASP A 43 37.60 -47.20 8.62
CA ASP A 43 38.54 -46.10 8.44
C ASP A 43 38.73 -45.44 7.06
N PHE A 44 37.75 -44.61 6.66
CA PHE A 44 38.06 -43.39 5.88
C PHE A 44 37.11 -42.21 6.20
N ALA A 45 36.64 -42.13 7.44
CA ALA A 45 35.74 -41.08 7.92
C ALA A 45 36.52 -39.90 8.51
N SER A 46 37.33 -39.16 7.73
CA SER A 46 37.87 -37.90 8.25
C SER A 46 38.30 -36.83 7.24
N GLN A 47 38.19 -37.06 5.93
CA GLN A 47 38.59 -36.06 4.92
C GLN A 47 37.42 -35.41 4.17
N GLU A 48 36.23 -36.02 4.19
CA GLU A 48 35.03 -35.55 3.47
C GLU A 48 34.20 -34.51 4.26
N ALA A 49 34.47 -34.28 5.54
CA ALA A 49 33.70 -33.30 6.35
C ALA A 49 34.05 -31.83 6.04
N LYS A 50 35.19 -31.57 5.37
CA LYS A 50 35.68 -30.21 5.06
C LYS A 50 35.17 -29.67 3.72
N LYS A 51 34.64 -30.51 2.83
CA LYS A 51 34.04 -30.10 1.54
C LYS A 51 32.51 -29.95 1.58
N ILE A 52 31.84 -30.59 2.53
CA ILE A 52 30.37 -30.53 2.66
C ILE A 52 29.88 -29.17 3.19
N ARG A 53 30.63 -28.53 4.11
CA ARG A 53 30.28 -27.20 4.64
C ARG A 53 30.28 -26.08 3.57
N PRO A 54 31.34 -25.92 2.74
CA PRO A 54 31.32 -24.92 1.67
C PRO A 54 30.33 -25.27 0.55
N ALA A 55 30.06 -26.56 0.28
CA ALA A 55 29.05 -26.97 -0.71
C ALA A 55 27.62 -26.65 -0.26
N LEU A 56 27.28 -26.86 1.02
CA LEU A 56 25.97 -26.45 1.57
C LEU A 56 25.85 -24.93 1.67
N GLN A 57 26.94 -24.19 1.91
CA GLN A 57 26.99 -22.73 1.82
C GLN A 57 26.82 -22.24 0.38
N ALA A 58 27.43 -22.89 -0.60
CA ALA A 58 27.29 -22.57 -2.03
C ALA A 58 25.88 -22.90 -2.56
N ILE A 59 25.28 -24.02 -2.15
CA ILE A 59 23.89 -24.36 -2.50
C ILE A 59 22.88 -23.40 -1.82
N ARG A 60 23.18 -22.92 -0.60
CA ARG A 60 22.40 -21.86 0.06
C ARG A 60 22.61 -20.48 -0.58
N ALA A 61 23.77 -20.21 -1.15
CA ALA A 61 24.09 -18.98 -1.86
C ALA A 61 23.54 -18.94 -3.30
N LEU A 62 23.19 -20.09 -3.90
CA LEU A 62 22.66 -20.19 -5.25
C LEU A 62 21.12 -20.17 -5.33
N LYS A 63 20.42 -20.17 -4.20
CA LYS A 63 18.95 -20.02 -4.15
C LYS A 63 18.51 -18.75 -3.42
N ASP A 64 19.38 -17.75 -3.40
CA ASP A 64 18.98 -16.37 -3.12
C ASP A 64 18.60 -15.74 -4.45
N GLU A 65 17.36 -15.97 -4.89
CA GLU A 65 16.79 -15.03 -5.86
C GLU A 65 16.88 -13.65 -5.19
N PRO A 66 17.57 -12.68 -5.80
CA PRO A 66 17.82 -11.39 -5.17
C PRO A 66 16.51 -10.81 -4.66
N VAL A 67 16.53 -10.36 -3.41
CA VAL A 67 15.39 -9.67 -2.80
C VAL A 67 14.99 -8.53 -3.75
N PRO A 68 13.71 -8.43 -4.15
CA PRO A 68 13.27 -7.38 -5.05
C PRO A 68 13.70 -6.00 -4.52
N GLU A 69 14.08 -5.13 -5.44
CA GLU A 69 14.49 -3.75 -5.11
C GLU A 69 13.40 -3.06 -4.28
N GLY A 70 13.81 -2.33 -3.24
CA GLY A 70 12.89 -1.67 -2.31
C GLY A 70 12.49 -2.51 -1.09
N TYR A 71 13.15 -3.65 -0.85
CA TYR A 71 12.93 -4.47 0.33
C TYR A 71 14.25 -4.87 1.01
N TYR A 72 14.21 -4.98 2.34
CA TYR A 72 15.28 -5.58 3.13
C TYR A 72 14.87 -6.95 3.62
N ARG A 73 15.78 -7.93 3.53
CA ARG A 73 15.64 -9.23 4.19
C ARG A 73 16.45 -9.21 5.48
N PHE A 74 15.84 -9.71 6.55
CA PHE A 74 16.53 -10.02 7.80
C PHE A 74 16.37 -11.50 8.09
N ARG A 75 17.47 -12.16 8.44
CA ARG A 75 17.46 -13.56 8.85
C ARG A 75 16.92 -13.68 10.28
N PHE A 76 16.53 -14.89 10.68
CA PHE A 76 16.00 -15.14 12.02
C PHE A 76 16.96 -14.75 13.16
N ASN A 77 18.27 -14.72 12.89
CA ASN A 77 19.33 -14.36 13.85
C ASN A 77 19.83 -12.91 13.68
N GLU A 78 19.21 -12.12 12.81
CA GLU A 78 19.55 -10.71 12.58
C GLU A 78 18.48 -9.82 13.18
N ASP A 79 18.92 -8.80 13.93
CA ASP A 79 17.99 -7.82 14.50
C ASP A 79 17.65 -6.75 13.46
N CYS A 80 16.40 -6.72 13.04
CA CYS A 80 15.89 -5.74 12.09
C CYS A 80 15.75 -4.32 12.66
N GLN A 81 15.85 -4.14 13.97
CA GLN A 81 15.76 -2.83 14.66
C GLN A 81 14.41 -2.08 14.47
N TYR A 82 13.42 -2.70 13.84
CA TYR A 82 12.07 -2.14 13.74
C TYR A 82 11.31 -2.39 15.05
N PRO A 83 10.88 -1.34 15.79
CA PRO A 83 10.34 -1.45 17.14
C PRO A 83 9.02 -2.23 17.24
N HIS A 84 8.34 -2.45 16.11
CA HIS A 84 7.05 -3.16 16.04
C HIS A 84 7.07 -4.33 15.04
N CYS A 85 8.23 -4.94 14.79
CA CYS A 85 8.31 -6.13 13.94
C CYS A 85 7.86 -7.38 14.70
N GLY A 86 6.74 -7.98 14.29
CA GLY A 86 6.23 -9.22 14.88
C GLY A 86 7.01 -10.49 14.53
N TYR A 87 8.01 -10.39 13.64
CA TYR A 87 8.84 -11.52 13.19
C TYR A 87 10.27 -11.48 13.72
N ARG A 88 10.58 -10.47 14.54
CA ARG A 88 11.90 -10.28 15.15
C ARG A 88 12.31 -11.57 15.87
N GLU A 89 13.52 -12.05 15.59
CA GLU A 89 14.12 -13.25 16.22
C GLU A 89 13.37 -14.58 16.03
N HIS A 90 12.23 -14.58 15.33
CA HIS A 90 11.39 -15.78 15.18
C HIS A 90 11.55 -16.45 13.81
N GLN A 91 11.80 -15.67 12.76
CA GLN A 91 11.91 -16.19 11.40
C GLN A 91 12.55 -15.18 10.45
N THR A 92 13.10 -15.68 9.34
CA THR A 92 13.53 -14.82 8.23
C THR A 92 12.32 -14.05 7.70
N HIS A 93 12.46 -12.74 7.57
CA HIS A 93 11.38 -11.85 7.19
C HIS A 93 11.89 -10.69 6.33
N PHE A 94 10.95 -9.96 5.75
CA PHE A 94 11.19 -8.87 4.81
C PHE A 94 10.49 -7.61 5.28
N HIS A 95 11.14 -6.47 5.09
CA HIS A 95 10.59 -5.14 5.34
C HIS A 95 10.54 -4.33 4.05
N CYS A 96 9.45 -3.60 3.84
CA CYS A 96 9.39 -2.61 2.78
C CYS A 96 10.27 -1.39 3.15
N MET A 97 11.18 -1.02 2.25
CA MET A 97 12.10 0.12 2.41
C MET A 97 11.40 1.48 2.19
N ARG A 98 10.16 1.47 1.69
CA ARG A 98 9.43 2.70 1.41
C ARG A 98 9.20 3.51 2.69
N LYS A 99 9.47 4.81 2.61
CA LYS A 99 9.29 5.76 3.72
C LYS A 99 7.90 5.61 4.32
N ASP A 100 7.84 5.53 5.64
CA ASP A 100 6.62 5.42 6.43
C ASP A 100 5.73 4.21 6.10
N CYS A 101 6.23 3.20 5.36
CA CYS A 101 5.50 1.96 5.14
C CYS A 101 5.66 1.00 6.32
N GLY A 102 6.88 0.67 6.76
CA GLY A 102 7.09 -0.21 7.94
C GLY A 102 6.31 -1.53 7.90
N TYR A 103 5.92 -2.01 6.71
CA TYR A 103 5.21 -3.27 6.55
C TYR A 103 6.21 -4.40 6.48
N SER A 104 5.97 -5.44 7.27
CA SER A 104 6.83 -6.63 7.35
C SER A 104 6.03 -7.90 7.09
N PHE A 105 6.70 -8.90 6.51
CA PHE A 105 6.12 -10.21 6.21
C PHE A 105 7.22 -11.27 6.07
N CYS A 106 6.88 -12.53 6.27
CA CYS A 106 7.82 -13.67 6.15
C CYS A 106 7.68 -14.46 4.86
N ASP A 107 6.61 -14.25 4.11
CA ASP A 107 6.31 -14.99 2.89
C ASP A 107 6.71 -14.20 1.65
N LYS A 108 7.54 -14.82 0.81
CA LYS A 108 8.02 -14.26 -0.45
C LYS A 108 6.89 -13.95 -1.44
N THR A 109 5.77 -14.68 -1.42
CA THR A 109 4.65 -14.39 -2.34
C THR A 109 4.03 -13.00 -2.10
N ARG A 110 4.27 -12.40 -0.94
CA ARG A 110 3.70 -11.11 -0.53
C ARG A 110 4.35 -9.92 -1.22
N PHE A 111 5.53 -10.08 -1.83
CA PHE A 111 6.19 -9.00 -2.58
C PHE A 111 5.29 -8.41 -3.64
N VAL A 112 4.74 -9.26 -4.52
CA VAL A 112 3.92 -8.82 -5.65
C VAL A 112 2.67 -8.08 -5.17
N GLN A 113 1.96 -8.65 -4.20
CA GLN A 113 0.74 -8.03 -3.66
C GLN A 113 1.03 -6.70 -2.94
N HIS A 114 2.18 -6.59 -2.27
CA HIS A 114 2.56 -5.38 -1.56
C HIS A 114 3.06 -4.27 -2.50
N THR A 115 3.89 -4.60 -3.48
CA THR A 115 4.32 -3.65 -4.52
C THR A 115 3.12 -3.14 -5.30
N ALA A 116 2.23 -4.04 -5.75
CA ALA A 116 1.01 -3.65 -6.47
C ALA A 116 0.09 -2.74 -5.63
N ARG A 117 0.07 -2.90 -4.30
CA ARG A 117 -0.64 -1.97 -3.41
C ARG A 117 -0.02 -0.58 -3.45
N HIS A 118 1.31 -0.47 -3.43
CA HIS A 118 1.99 0.82 -3.53
C HIS A 118 1.74 1.49 -4.87
N ASP A 119 1.87 0.76 -5.97
CA ASP A 119 1.62 1.30 -7.32
C ASP A 119 0.18 1.82 -7.46
N ARG A 120 -0.78 1.05 -6.92
CA ARG A 120 -2.19 1.48 -6.89
C ARG A 120 -2.35 2.75 -6.05
N LEU A 121 -1.73 2.83 -4.88
CA LEU A 121 -1.86 3.98 -4.01
C LEU A 121 -1.22 5.24 -4.61
N ASP A 122 -0.07 5.09 -5.25
CA ASP A 122 0.64 6.17 -5.94
C ASP A 122 -0.18 6.71 -7.11
N THR A 123 -0.79 5.81 -7.88
CA THR A 123 -1.70 6.16 -8.97
C THR A 123 -2.93 6.90 -8.45
N LEU A 124 -3.47 6.51 -7.29
CA LEU A 124 -4.63 7.16 -6.67
C LEU A 124 -4.30 8.55 -6.13
N MET A 125 -3.14 8.71 -5.48
CA MET A 125 -2.71 10.00 -4.93
C MET A 125 -2.24 10.94 -6.03
N GLY A 126 -1.59 10.43 -7.08
CA GLY A 126 -1.12 11.19 -8.24
C GLY A 126 -0.19 12.35 -7.89
N GLY A 127 0.53 12.25 -6.76
CA GLY A 127 1.40 13.31 -6.24
C GLY A 127 0.68 14.48 -5.55
N ASP A 128 -0.64 14.57 -5.66
CA ASP A 128 -1.44 15.66 -5.07
C ASP A 128 -1.79 15.43 -3.59
N PHE A 129 -1.45 14.25 -3.07
CA PHE A 129 -1.78 13.83 -1.72
C PHE A 129 -0.59 13.19 -1.00
N GLN A 130 -0.52 13.43 0.30
CA GLN A 130 0.42 12.80 1.21
C GLN A 130 -0.33 11.93 2.22
N GLN A 131 0.06 10.66 2.34
CA GLN A 131 -0.48 9.76 3.36
C GLN A 131 0.36 9.84 4.64
N TYR A 132 -0.34 9.87 5.77
CA TYR A 132 0.25 9.74 7.09
C TYR A 132 -0.37 8.56 7.81
N ARG A 133 0.48 7.71 8.37
CA ARG A 133 0.04 6.56 9.15
C ARG A 133 -0.41 6.97 10.54
N SER A 134 -1.16 6.11 11.20
CA SER A 134 -1.62 6.32 12.58
C SER A 134 -0.48 6.45 13.60
N ASN A 135 0.69 5.89 13.31
CA ASN A 135 1.90 6.00 14.12
C ASN A 135 2.84 7.13 13.68
N VAL A 136 2.51 7.87 12.63
CA VAL A 136 3.33 8.97 12.11
C VAL A 136 2.53 10.26 12.20
N SER A 137 3.02 11.22 13.00
CA SER A 137 2.42 12.54 13.09
C SER A 137 2.61 13.32 11.79
N CYS A 138 1.53 13.89 11.27
CA CYS A 138 1.60 14.75 10.08
C CYS A 138 2.14 16.17 10.35
N GLY A 139 2.40 16.51 11.63
CA GLY A 139 3.01 17.78 12.02
C GLY A 139 2.12 19.02 11.87
N ARG A 140 0.91 18.87 11.33
CA ARG A 140 -0.06 19.97 11.19
C ARG A 140 -0.85 20.16 12.48
N SER A 141 -0.81 21.37 13.04
CA SER A 141 -1.49 21.74 14.29
C SER A 141 -3.02 21.77 14.15
N ASP A 142 -3.52 22.03 12.94
CA ASP A 142 -4.94 22.10 12.59
C ASP A 142 -5.50 20.73 12.12
N CYS A 143 -4.66 19.70 12.01
CA CYS A 143 -5.14 18.39 11.58
C CYS A 143 -5.85 17.66 12.73
N VAL A 144 -7.14 17.41 12.53
CA VAL A 144 -8.01 16.65 13.45
C VAL A 144 -7.43 15.27 13.80
N TYR A 145 -6.61 14.69 12.92
CA TYR A 145 -6.00 13.38 13.10
C TYR A 145 -4.59 13.43 13.71
N ALA A 146 -3.94 14.60 13.78
CA ALA A 146 -2.60 14.74 14.34
C ALA A 146 -2.56 14.45 15.85
N SER A 147 -3.60 14.86 16.59
CA SER A 147 -3.70 14.63 18.04
C SER A 147 -4.12 13.21 18.42
N MET A 148 -4.45 12.36 17.45
CA MET A 148 -4.89 10.97 17.67
C MET A 148 -3.74 9.96 17.63
N VAL A 149 -2.52 10.41 17.31
CA VAL A 149 -1.30 9.58 17.26
C VAL A 149 -1.02 9.01 18.65
N GLY A 150 -1.00 7.68 18.77
CA GLY A 150 -0.73 6.98 20.03
C GLY A 150 -1.95 6.65 20.90
N ARG A 151 -3.15 7.17 20.58
CA ARG A 151 -4.37 6.70 21.25
C ARG A 151 -4.77 5.35 20.66
N GLN A 152 -4.62 4.30 21.47
CA GLN A 152 -4.76 2.87 21.14
C GLN A 152 -6.04 2.46 20.38
N GLN A 153 -7.04 3.35 20.31
CA GLN A 153 -8.36 3.09 19.73
C GLN A 153 -8.48 3.48 18.24
N ASN A 154 -7.62 4.34 17.68
CA ASN A 154 -7.74 4.77 16.28
C ASN A 154 -6.46 4.50 15.47
N LYS A 155 -6.45 3.34 14.79
CA LYS A 155 -5.35 2.88 13.91
C LYS A 155 -5.49 3.36 12.45
N ALA A 156 -6.40 4.29 12.14
CA ALA A 156 -6.64 4.71 10.77
C ALA A 156 -5.54 5.67 10.26
N SER A 157 -5.03 5.40 9.06
CA SER A 157 -4.18 6.35 8.33
C SER A 157 -5.04 7.45 7.69
N HIS A 158 -4.46 8.62 7.45
CA HIS A 158 -5.16 9.74 6.81
C HIS A 158 -4.32 10.34 5.67
N PHE A 159 -4.98 11.11 4.81
CA PHE A 159 -4.45 11.69 3.58
C PHE A 159 -4.68 13.20 3.59
N HIS A 160 -3.62 13.96 3.34
CA HIS A 160 -3.68 15.41 3.15
C HIS A 160 -3.57 15.75 1.69
N CYS A 161 -4.40 16.68 1.22
CA CYS A 161 -4.15 17.32 -0.06
C CYS A 161 -2.95 18.28 0.06
N MET A 162 -2.12 18.33 -0.98
CA MET A 162 -0.99 19.24 -1.09
C MET A 162 -1.37 20.58 -1.72
N LYS A 163 -2.58 20.69 -2.30
CA LYS A 163 -3.10 21.89 -2.99
C LYS A 163 -4.09 22.70 -2.16
N CYS A 164 -4.61 22.14 -1.06
CA CYS A 164 -5.54 22.82 -0.15
C CYS A 164 -5.55 22.12 1.23
N ASP A 165 -6.33 22.67 2.17
CA ASP A 165 -6.41 22.17 3.56
C ASP A 165 -7.31 20.93 3.73
N PHE A 166 -7.69 20.27 2.63
CA PHE A 166 -8.53 19.08 2.69
C PHE A 166 -7.79 17.88 3.28
N VAL A 167 -8.45 17.21 4.24
CA VAL A 167 -7.95 16.00 4.90
C VAL A 167 -9.04 14.92 4.89
N CYS A 168 -8.65 13.68 4.63
CA CYS A 168 -9.59 12.54 4.65
C CYS A 168 -8.90 11.24 5.10
N THR A 169 -9.68 10.25 5.52
CA THR A 169 -9.17 8.91 5.87
C THR A 169 -9.41 7.87 4.78
N ASP A 170 -10.24 8.21 3.78
CA ASP A 170 -10.75 7.25 2.79
C ASP A 170 -10.11 7.47 1.43
N THR A 171 -9.58 6.40 0.83
CA THR A 171 -8.97 6.43 -0.50
C THR A 171 -9.98 6.80 -1.61
N ASN A 172 -11.26 6.49 -1.43
CA ASN A 172 -12.32 6.89 -2.37
C ASN A 172 -12.50 8.42 -2.42
N LYS A 173 -12.34 9.11 -1.28
CA LYS A 173 -12.46 10.57 -1.21
C LYS A 173 -11.28 11.26 -1.87
N VAL A 174 -10.07 10.67 -1.80
CA VAL A 174 -8.85 11.18 -2.45
C VAL A 174 -9.07 11.37 -3.96
N VAL A 175 -9.59 10.35 -4.65
CA VAL A 175 -9.79 10.41 -6.11
C VAL A 175 -10.85 11.44 -6.49
N ALA A 176 -11.98 11.47 -5.78
CA ALA A 176 -13.05 12.43 -6.03
C ALA A 176 -12.57 13.87 -5.85
N HIS A 177 -11.81 14.13 -4.79
CA HIS A 177 -11.22 15.43 -4.51
C HIS A 177 -10.15 15.83 -5.54
N ARG A 178 -9.29 14.88 -5.97
CA ARG A 178 -8.32 15.16 -7.05
C ARG A 178 -9.02 15.56 -8.35
N ARG A 179 -10.11 14.88 -8.72
CA ARG A 179 -10.92 15.24 -9.90
C ARG A 179 -11.55 16.63 -9.75
N GLN A 180 -11.93 17.03 -8.54
CA GLN A 180 -12.42 18.38 -8.27
C GLN A 180 -11.33 19.43 -8.54
N HIS A 181 -10.10 19.20 -8.11
CA HIS A 181 -8.96 20.06 -8.47
C HIS A 181 -8.75 20.11 -9.98
N GLN A 182 -8.67 18.96 -10.67
CA GLN A 182 -8.51 18.90 -12.12
C GLN A 182 -9.60 19.68 -12.86
N LYS A 183 -10.86 19.59 -12.41
CA LYS A 183 -11.97 20.35 -12.99
C LYS A 183 -11.79 21.85 -12.75
N ARG A 184 -11.44 22.27 -11.54
CA ARG A 184 -11.20 23.69 -11.20
C ARG A 184 -10.04 24.25 -12.03
N ASP A 185 -8.94 23.51 -12.10
CA ASP A 185 -7.74 23.93 -12.82
C ASP A 185 -8.01 24.02 -14.33
N SER A 186 -8.83 23.12 -14.90
CA SER A 186 -9.27 23.19 -16.30
C SER A 186 -10.14 24.41 -16.60
N ILE A 187 -11.04 24.77 -15.68
CA ILE A 187 -11.88 25.99 -15.80
C ILE A 187 -11.02 27.25 -15.75
N ASN A 188 -10.10 27.31 -14.77
CA ASN A 188 -9.17 28.43 -14.61
C ASN A 188 -8.24 28.56 -15.83
N ALA A 189 -7.71 27.45 -16.36
CA ALA A 189 -6.89 27.44 -17.56
C ALA A 189 -7.65 27.89 -18.82
N ALA A 190 -8.98 27.69 -18.86
CA ALA A 190 -9.84 28.25 -19.91
C ALA A 190 -10.07 29.77 -19.77
N GLY A 191 -9.55 30.40 -18.70
CA GLY A 191 -9.69 31.82 -18.42
C GLY A 191 -10.99 32.18 -17.70
N PHE A 192 -11.55 31.24 -16.92
CA PHE A 192 -12.76 31.46 -16.16
C PHE A 192 -12.60 31.04 -14.70
N GLU A 193 -13.39 31.64 -13.81
CA GLU A 193 -13.49 31.22 -12.41
C GLU A 193 -14.92 30.78 -12.09
N LYS A 194 -15.07 29.69 -11.34
CA LYS A 194 -16.37 29.11 -10.99
C LYS A 194 -16.83 29.58 -9.60
N PHE A 195 -18.08 30.03 -9.51
CA PHE A 195 -18.75 30.36 -8.26
C PHE A 195 -19.96 29.44 -8.05
N THR A 196 -20.11 28.90 -6.84
CA THR A 196 -21.31 28.15 -6.42
C THR A 196 -22.38 29.11 -5.89
N PRO A 197 -23.65 28.69 -5.73
CA PRO A 197 -24.70 29.53 -5.13
C PRO A 197 -24.35 29.95 -3.69
N SER A 198 -23.49 29.20 -3.01
CA SER A 198 -23.02 29.51 -1.65
C SER A 198 -21.88 30.54 -1.63
N GLN A 199 -21.30 30.88 -2.78
CA GLN A 199 -20.16 31.79 -2.89
C GLN A 199 -20.61 33.11 -3.55
N SER A 200 -20.24 34.23 -2.96
CA SER A 200 -20.39 35.54 -3.60
C SER A 200 -19.29 35.75 -4.63
N CYS A 201 -19.64 36.15 -5.86
CA CYS A 201 -18.64 36.40 -6.90
C CYS A 201 -17.97 37.77 -6.83
N GLY A 202 -18.48 38.70 -6.02
CA GLY A 202 -17.90 40.04 -5.85
C GLY A 202 -17.98 40.96 -7.07
N VAL A 203 -18.46 40.47 -8.22
CA VAL A 203 -18.65 41.26 -9.45
C VAL A 203 -19.91 42.12 -9.31
N GLN A 204 -19.75 43.44 -9.34
CA GLN A 204 -20.87 44.38 -9.30
C GLN A 204 -21.81 44.16 -10.49
N GLY A 205 -23.11 44.06 -10.23
CA GLY A 205 -24.12 43.83 -11.26
C GLY A 205 -24.22 42.39 -11.77
N CYS A 206 -23.57 41.41 -11.14
CA CYS A 206 -23.76 40.01 -11.53
C CYS A 206 -25.17 39.52 -11.17
N ASN A 207 -25.97 39.24 -12.19
CA ASN A 207 -27.35 38.75 -12.05
C ASN A 207 -27.46 37.38 -11.36
N HIS A 208 -26.38 36.61 -11.36
CA HIS A 208 -26.34 35.22 -10.89
C HIS A 208 -25.67 35.04 -9.52
N ASN A 209 -25.17 36.13 -8.94
CA ASN A 209 -24.53 36.14 -7.63
C ASN A 209 -25.42 35.50 -6.56
N GLN A 210 -24.90 34.52 -5.83
CA GLN A 210 -25.58 33.75 -4.78
C GLN A 210 -26.92 33.08 -5.18
N LYS A 211 -27.28 33.05 -6.47
CA LYS A 211 -28.52 32.43 -6.96
C LYS A 211 -28.27 31.07 -7.61
N GLN A 212 -27.23 30.97 -8.42
CA GLN A 212 -26.93 29.75 -9.17
C GLN A 212 -25.43 29.61 -9.44
N THR A 213 -24.99 28.39 -9.77
CA THR A 213 -23.61 28.19 -10.21
C THR A 213 -23.37 28.93 -11.51
N HIS A 214 -22.34 29.76 -11.55
CA HIS A 214 -21.95 30.53 -12.73
C HIS A 214 -20.43 30.63 -12.80
N TYR A 215 -19.93 31.09 -13.95
CA TYR A 215 -18.52 31.21 -14.25
C TYR A 215 -18.24 32.61 -14.78
N HIS A 216 -17.22 33.27 -14.26
CA HIS A 216 -16.80 34.60 -14.74
C HIS A 216 -15.56 34.48 -15.59
N CYS A 217 -15.53 35.16 -16.74
CA CYS A 217 -14.31 35.30 -17.51
C CYS A 217 -13.32 36.21 -16.77
N LEU A 218 -12.09 35.75 -16.61
CA LEU A 218 -11.02 36.48 -15.92
C LEU A 218 -10.57 37.75 -16.67
N LYS A 219 -10.92 37.90 -17.96
CA LYS A 219 -10.54 39.07 -18.78
C LYS A 219 -11.55 40.20 -18.72
N CYS A 220 -12.85 39.91 -18.77
CA CYS A 220 -13.91 40.92 -18.90
C CYS A 220 -15.03 40.78 -17.87
N ASN A 221 -14.90 39.88 -16.89
CA ASN A 221 -15.88 39.60 -15.84
C ASN A 221 -17.27 39.17 -16.35
N TYR A 222 -17.41 38.85 -17.64
CA TYR A 222 -18.67 38.37 -18.18
C TYR A 222 -19.06 37.02 -17.57
N SER A 223 -20.31 36.91 -17.12
CA SER A 223 -20.83 35.69 -16.48
C SER A 223 -21.47 34.74 -17.48
N VAL A 224 -21.12 33.46 -17.40
CA VAL A 224 -21.76 32.37 -18.12
C VAL A 224 -22.26 31.29 -17.15
N LEU A 225 -23.26 30.51 -17.55
CA LEU A 225 -23.91 29.51 -16.69
C LEU A 225 -23.39 28.09 -16.91
N GLY A 226 -22.80 27.80 -18.07
CA GLY A 226 -22.37 26.46 -18.44
C GLY A 226 -21.06 26.43 -19.22
N LEU A 227 -20.45 25.23 -19.25
CA LEU A 227 -19.18 25.00 -19.96
C LEU A 227 -19.30 25.27 -21.47
N SER A 228 -20.44 24.95 -22.08
CA SER A 228 -20.69 25.24 -23.51
C SER A 228 -20.59 26.73 -23.83
N GLN A 229 -21.08 27.58 -22.93
CA GLN A 229 -21.06 29.03 -23.07
C GLN A 229 -19.65 29.61 -22.84
N MET A 230 -18.81 28.96 -22.02
CA MET A 230 -17.41 29.36 -21.83
C MET A 230 -16.62 29.25 -23.15
N SER A 231 -16.75 28.13 -23.84
CA SER A 231 -16.08 27.91 -25.13
C SER A 231 -16.53 28.93 -26.18
N ALA A 232 -17.83 29.20 -26.25
CA ALA A 232 -18.37 30.22 -27.16
C ALA A 232 -17.87 31.64 -26.82
N HIS A 233 -17.78 31.97 -25.54
CA HIS A 233 -17.29 33.28 -25.09
C HIS A 233 -15.80 33.48 -25.42
N LYS A 234 -14.99 32.42 -25.43
CA LYS A 234 -13.55 32.51 -25.78
C LYS A 234 -13.33 33.16 -27.14
N PHE A 235 -14.23 32.97 -28.11
CA PHE A 235 -14.13 33.58 -29.43
C PHE A 235 -14.30 35.10 -29.44
N ARG A 236 -14.95 35.67 -28.41
CA ARG A 236 -15.11 37.13 -28.27
C ARG A 236 -13.81 37.87 -27.91
N HIS A 237 -12.76 37.13 -27.52
CA HIS A 237 -11.45 37.67 -27.17
C HIS A 237 -10.38 37.38 -28.23
N LEU A 238 -10.79 36.86 -29.40
CA LEU A 238 -9.89 36.57 -30.52
C LEU A 238 -9.87 37.70 -31.57
N ASP A 239 -10.63 38.77 -31.33
CA ASP A 239 -10.65 40.02 -32.11
C ASP A 239 -9.84 41.10 -31.40
#